data_AF-A0A430JEC3-F1
#
_entry.id   AF-A0A430JEC3-F1
#
_cell.length_a   1.000
_cell.length_b   1.000
_cell.length_c   1.000
_cell.angle_alpha   90.00
_cell.angle_beta   90.00
_cell.angle_gamma   90.00
#
_symmetry.space_group_name_H-M   'P 1'
#
loop_
_entity.id
_entity.type
_entity.pdbx_description
1 polymer ?
#
loop_
_entity_poly.entity_id
_entity_poly.type
_entity_poly.pdbx_seq_one_letter_code
_entity_poly.pdbx_strand_id
1 'polypeptide(L)'
;MLMRNWGSFFMRTGMREELIHAGYLDEMKEGGCRMNDRLSIQTNRAGLVQQRDFRELAQRLKEEHVQMREQLAEIRATASALFSLDDCSIGMCKLIKLQDAILCLIEELEQHSEWEDQELFPSLQSYLHPTMALSVARSIIVLEQDHDLAKRVVQSYVNGVNAMRVPIDEDFLHVMASELLTACLLLLKHFTLEEELVYPLLDRIVEQIS
;
A
#
# COMPACT_ATOMS: atom_id res chain seq x y z
N MET A 1 -6.99 -14.08 7.00
CA MET A 1 -7.18 -14.95 5.81
C MET A 1 -8.27 -14.35 4.93
N LEU A 2 -7.97 -13.22 4.25
CA LEU A 2 -8.86 -12.61 3.25
C LEU A 2 -8.12 -11.95 2.07
N MET A 3 -6.79 -11.96 2.00
CA MET A 3 -6.06 -11.54 0.80
C MET A 3 -5.81 -12.72 -0.15
N ARG A 4 -6.76 -13.09 -1.01
CA ARG A 4 -6.50 -13.92 -2.21
C ARG A 4 -7.56 -13.67 -3.29
N ASN A 5 -7.32 -12.74 -4.23
CA ASN A 5 -7.47 -12.99 -5.68
C ASN A 5 -7.02 -11.80 -6.58
N TRP A 6 -5.72 -11.55 -6.66
CA TRP A 6 -5.15 -10.38 -7.36
C TRP A 6 -4.69 -10.67 -8.81
N GLY A 7 -4.49 -11.94 -9.19
CA GLY A 7 -4.03 -12.30 -10.54
C GLY A 7 -5.00 -11.93 -11.69
N SER A 8 -6.27 -11.62 -11.40
CA SER A 8 -7.25 -11.25 -12.45
C SER A 8 -7.21 -9.77 -12.87
N PHE A 9 -6.65 -8.90 -12.03
CA PHE A 9 -6.51 -7.46 -12.30
C PHE A 9 -5.46 -7.23 -13.40
N PHE A 10 -4.27 -7.82 -13.24
CA PHE A 10 -3.18 -7.74 -14.23
C PHE A 10 -3.44 -8.52 -15.53
N MET A 11 -4.17 -9.64 -15.49
CA MET A 11 -4.56 -10.36 -16.71
C MET A 11 -5.53 -9.57 -17.61
N ARG A 12 -6.28 -8.58 -17.07
CA ARG A 12 -7.14 -7.70 -17.87
C ARG A 12 -6.44 -6.45 -18.42
N THR A 13 -5.34 -6.02 -17.79
CA THR A 13 -4.58 -4.83 -18.19
C THR A 13 -3.36 -5.15 -19.07
N GLY A 14 -3.05 -6.43 -19.29
CA GLY A 14 -2.12 -6.86 -20.35
C GLY A 14 -0.63 -6.71 -20.02
N MET A 15 -0.25 -6.52 -18.76
CA MET A 15 1.16 -6.56 -18.33
C MET A 15 1.53 -7.97 -17.87
N ARG A 16 2.53 -8.58 -18.53
CA ARG A 16 3.04 -9.95 -18.28
C ARG A 16 4.21 -9.92 -17.31
N GLU A 17 4.17 -10.81 -16.32
CA GLU A 17 5.31 -11.22 -15.48
C GLU A 17 6.18 -12.27 -16.19
N GLU A 18 7.50 -12.17 -16.01
CA GLU A 18 8.45 -13.27 -16.14
C GLU A 18 9.17 -13.48 -14.79
N LEU A 19 9.56 -14.74 -14.54
CA LEU A 19 10.55 -15.26 -13.58
C LEU A 19 10.03 -15.55 -12.14
N ILE A 20 10.41 -16.62 -11.42
CA ILE A 20 11.26 -17.81 -11.62
C ILE A 20 10.87 -18.85 -10.53
N HIS A 21 11.17 -20.11 -10.80
CA HIS A 21 10.92 -21.32 -9.99
C HIS A 21 12.13 -21.70 -9.09
N ALA A 22 11.87 -22.58 -8.09
CA ALA A 22 12.79 -23.45 -7.30
C ALA A 22 13.38 -22.87 -5.99
N GLY A 23 13.57 -23.59 -4.88
CA GLY A 23 13.40 -25.01 -4.48
C GLY A 23 14.21 -25.30 -3.18
N TYR A 24 14.09 -26.53 -2.64
CA TYR A 24 14.88 -27.16 -1.53
C TYR A 24 14.55 -26.80 -0.07
N LEU A 25 14.67 -27.65 0.98
CA LEU A 25 14.56 -29.10 1.27
C LEU A 25 14.76 -29.28 2.80
N ASP A 26 14.57 -30.53 3.23
CA ASP A 26 14.32 -31.09 4.56
C ASP A 26 15.56 -31.28 5.49
N GLU A 27 15.26 -31.71 6.73
CA GLU A 27 16.04 -32.53 7.69
C GLU A 27 16.45 -31.96 9.08
N MET A 28 16.12 -32.78 10.08
CA MET A 28 16.32 -32.67 11.52
C MET A 28 17.76 -32.99 11.99
N LYS A 29 18.10 -32.58 13.23
CA LYS A 29 18.80 -33.46 14.21
C LYS A 29 18.83 -32.91 15.64
N GLU A 30 18.63 -33.83 16.59
CA GLU A 30 18.70 -33.69 18.06
C GLU A 30 20.12 -33.49 18.61
N GLY A 31 20.23 -32.93 19.81
CA GLY A 31 21.42 -33.00 20.67
C GLY A 31 21.36 -32.07 21.89
N GLY A 32 21.18 -32.63 23.09
CA GLY A 32 21.14 -31.88 24.35
C GLY A 32 22.50 -31.69 25.02
N CYS A 33 22.70 -30.54 25.69
CA CYS A 33 23.57 -30.40 26.88
C CYS A 33 23.26 -29.11 27.68
N ARG A 34 23.64 -29.13 28.96
CA ARG A 34 23.21 -28.32 30.13
C ARG A 34 23.33 -26.79 30.07
N MET A 35 22.33 -26.14 30.69
CA MET A 35 22.30 -24.83 31.41
C MET A 35 23.53 -24.66 32.35
N ASN A 36 24.10 -23.49 32.67
CA ASN A 36 23.70 -22.09 32.75
C ASN A 36 24.95 -21.23 32.48
N ASP A 37 24.78 -20.07 31.82
CA ASP A 37 25.69 -18.89 31.75
C ASP A 37 25.57 -18.11 30.41
N ARG A 38 24.71 -18.57 29.46
CA ARG A 38 24.45 -17.89 28.18
C ARG A 38 23.20 -17.00 28.14
N LEU A 39 22.40 -16.98 29.22
CA LEU A 39 21.09 -16.32 29.27
C LEU A 39 21.13 -14.78 29.33
N SER A 40 22.29 -14.17 29.56
CA SER A 40 22.43 -12.70 29.58
C SER A 40 22.80 -12.09 28.22
N ILE A 41 23.43 -12.85 27.32
CA ILE A 41 23.84 -12.36 26.00
C ILE A 41 22.72 -12.56 24.95
N GLN A 42 21.97 -13.66 25.03
CA GLN A 42 20.87 -13.93 24.09
C GLN A 42 19.67 -12.99 24.30
N THR A 43 19.36 -12.63 25.54
CA THR A 43 18.20 -11.78 25.87
C THR A 43 18.43 -10.32 25.48
N ASN A 44 19.65 -9.80 25.64
CA ASN A 44 20.02 -8.47 25.13
C ASN A 44 20.06 -8.43 23.59
N ARG A 45 20.51 -9.50 22.93
CA ARG A 45 20.52 -9.56 21.46
C ARG A 45 19.11 -9.67 20.88
N ALA A 46 18.22 -10.46 21.48
CA ALA A 46 16.83 -10.56 21.04
C ALA A 46 16.06 -9.24 21.26
N GLY A 47 16.26 -8.57 22.40
CA GLY A 47 15.66 -7.25 22.65
C GLY A 47 16.18 -6.14 21.73
N LEU A 48 17.49 -6.14 21.42
CA LEU A 48 18.09 -5.18 20.47
C LEU A 48 17.70 -5.44 19.01
N VAL A 49 17.47 -6.72 18.63
CA VAL A 49 16.98 -7.10 17.30
C VAL A 49 15.53 -6.63 17.13
N GLN A 50 14.68 -6.87 18.12
CA GLN A 50 13.28 -6.41 18.12
C GLN A 50 13.17 -4.86 18.15
N GLN A 51 14.13 -4.18 18.78
CA GLN A 51 14.24 -2.71 18.80
C GLN A 51 14.55 -2.06 17.46
N ARG A 52 15.52 -2.62 16.73
CA ARG A 52 15.88 -2.11 15.40
C ARG A 52 14.76 -2.35 14.40
N ASP A 53 14.09 -3.48 14.54
CA ASP A 53 12.96 -3.90 13.70
C ASP A 53 11.85 -2.84 13.71
N PHE A 54 11.33 -2.44 14.87
CA PHE A 54 10.24 -1.45 14.92
C PHE A 54 10.62 -0.06 14.43
N ARG A 55 11.87 0.38 14.60
CA ARG A 55 12.33 1.67 14.07
C ARG A 55 12.42 1.63 12.54
N GLU A 56 12.92 0.53 11.99
CA GLU A 56 13.02 0.32 10.54
C GLU A 56 11.61 0.20 9.92
N LEU A 57 10.70 -0.56 10.54
CA LEU A 57 9.29 -0.64 10.12
C LEU A 57 8.61 0.73 10.13
N ALA A 58 8.79 1.51 11.19
CA ALA A 58 8.19 2.85 11.29
C ALA A 58 8.77 3.84 10.29
N GLN A 59 10.08 3.75 10.02
CA GLN A 59 10.73 4.59 9.01
C GLN A 59 10.22 4.24 7.60
N ARG A 60 10.20 2.95 7.24
CA ARG A 60 9.72 2.48 5.94
C ARG A 60 8.28 2.92 5.68
N LEU A 61 7.37 2.69 6.64
CA LEU A 61 5.96 3.10 6.53
C LEU A 61 5.83 4.61 6.24
N LYS A 62 6.58 5.45 6.97
CA LYS A 62 6.55 6.91 6.81
C LYS A 62 7.12 7.34 5.46
N GLU A 63 8.22 6.75 5.02
CA GLU A 63 8.86 7.07 3.74
C GLU A 63 7.98 6.68 2.54
N GLU A 64 7.43 5.47 2.54
CA GLU A 64 6.55 4.99 1.46
C GLU A 64 5.26 5.83 1.38
N HIS A 65 4.65 6.20 2.52
CA HIS A 65 3.49 7.11 2.54
C HIS A 65 3.80 8.49 1.98
N VAL A 66 4.95 9.08 2.34
CA VAL A 66 5.35 10.38 1.82
C VAL A 66 5.49 10.33 0.30
N GLN A 67 6.21 9.32 -0.22
CA GLN A 67 6.38 9.12 -1.66
C GLN A 67 5.03 8.97 -2.38
N MET A 68 4.15 8.09 -1.91
CA MET A 68 2.85 7.84 -2.53
C MET A 68 1.94 9.08 -2.48
N ARG A 69 2.00 9.87 -1.40
CA ARG A 69 1.25 11.14 -1.29
C ARG A 69 1.76 12.20 -2.26
N GLU A 70 3.06 12.28 -2.50
CA GLU A 70 3.64 13.19 -3.50
C GLU A 70 3.16 12.85 -4.91
N GLN A 71 3.24 11.57 -5.29
CA GLN A 71 2.70 11.09 -6.57
C GLN A 71 1.21 11.41 -6.71
N LEU A 72 0.45 11.18 -5.65
CA LEU A 72 -0.99 11.46 -5.65
C LEU A 72 -1.29 12.95 -5.78
N ALA A 73 -0.46 13.82 -5.21
CA ALA A 73 -0.58 15.26 -5.37
C ALA A 73 -0.35 15.69 -6.83
N GLU A 74 0.64 15.11 -7.50
CA GLU A 74 0.92 15.38 -8.93
C GLU A 74 -0.22 14.89 -9.84
N ILE A 75 -0.72 13.68 -9.60
CA ILE A 75 -1.88 13.11 -10.30
C ILE A 75 -3.09 14.03 -10.11
N ARG A 76 -3.38 14.43 -8.86
CA ARG A 76 -4.52 15.30 -8.54
C ARG A 76 -4.40 16.67 -9.20
N ALA A 77 -3.21 17.27 -9.21
CA ALA A 77 -2.97 18.56 -9.84
C ALA A 77 -3.19 18.47 -11.36
N THR A 78 -2.66 17.42 -11.99
CA THR A 78 -2.81 17.20 -13.43
C THR A 78 -4.25 16.91 -13.81
N ALA A 79 -4.97 16.09 -13.04
CA ALA A 79 -6.39 15.80 -13.24
C ALA A 79 -7.26 17.06 -13.07
N SER A 80 -6.96 17.88 -12.05
CA SER A 80 -7.69 19.14 -11.80
C SER A 80 -7.50 20.14 -12.95
N ALA A 81 -6.30 20.20 -13.55
CA ALA A 81 -6.03 21.06 -14.69
C ALA A 81 -6.84 20.70 -15.95
N LEU A 82 -7.41 19.49 -16.03
CA LEU A 82 -8.23 19.07 -17.17
C LEU A 82 -9.53 19.87 -17.29
N PHE A 83 -10.07 20.38 -16.18
CA PHE A 83 -11.31 21.19 -16.16
C PHE A 83 -11.15 22.60 -16.74
N SER A 84 -9.94 23.01 -17.08
CA SER A 84 -9.64 24.34 -17.62
C SER A 84 -8.93 24.25 -18.97
N LEU A 85 -8.98 23.10 -19.64
CA LEU A 85 -8.37 22.90 -20.95
C LEU A 85 -9.35 23.25 -22.07
N ASP A 86 -8.97 24.21 -22.89
CA ASP A 86 -9.70 24.56 -24.11
C ASP A 86 -9.42 23.56 -25.26
N ASP A 87 -8.31 22.81 -25.19
CA ASP A 87 -7.87 21.87 -26.22
C ASP A 87 -8.01 20.41 -25.77
N CYS A 88 -9.04 19.75 -26.30
CA CYS A 88 -9.34 18.34 -26.06
C CYS A 88 -8.24 17.38 -26.54
N SER A 89 -7.42 17.76 -27.53
CA SER A 89 -6.29 16.92 -27.97
C SER A 89 -5.17 16.88 -26.94
N ILE A 90 -4.90 18.01 -26.27
CA ILE A 90 -3.99 18.10 -25.12
C ILE A 90 -4.58 17.32 -23.93
N GLY A 91 -5.88 17.44 -23.70
CA GLY A 91 -6.61 16.67 -22.68
C GLY A 91 -6.43 15.16 -22.86
N MET A 92 -6.57 14.65 -24.09
CA MET A 92 -6.37 13.24 -24.42
C MET A 92 -4.97 12.75 -24.04
N CYS A 93 -3.92 13.49 -24.44
CA CYS A 93 -2.54 13.12 -24.08
C CYS A 93 -2.32 13.10 -22.57
N LYS A 94 -2.99 13.99 -21.82
CA LYS A 94 -2.91 14.01 -20.36
C LYS A 94 -3.65 12.84 -19.72
N LEU A 95 -4.80 12.42 -20.25
CA LEU A 95 -5.52 11.24 -19.77
C LEU A 95 -4.66 9.97 -19.88
N ILE A 96 -3.96 9.77 -20.99
CA ILE A 96 -3.08 8.60 -21.16
C ILE A 96 -1.93 8.65 -20.14
N LYS A 97 -1.28 9.81 -19.95
CA LYS A 97 -0.21 9.95 -18.95
C LYS A 97 -0.69 9.73 -17.53
N LEU A 98 -1.89 10.21 -17.21
CA LEU A 98 -2.53 10.01 -15.92
C LEU A 98 -2.88 8.53 -15.68
N GLN A 99 -3.24 7.78 -16.73
CA GLN A 99 -3.42 6.34 -16.67
C GLN A 99 -2.14 5.62 -16.25
N ASP A 100 -1.01 5.93 -16.88
CA ASP A 100 0.27 5.33 -16.50
C ASP A 100 0.63 5.68 -15.04
N ALA A 101 0.51 6.95 -14.66
CA ALA A 101 0.86 7.41 -13.32
C ALA A 101 0.01 6.76 -12.22
N ILE A 102 -1.32 6.66 -12.41
CA ILE A 102 -2.19 6.03 -11.41
C ILE A 102 -2.00 4.53 -11.34
N LEU A 103 -1.68 3.86 -12.45
CA LEU A 103 -1.39 2.42 -12.45
C LEU A 103 -0.09 2.11 -11.69
N CYS A 104 0.96 2.92 -11.90
CA CYS A 104 2.20 2.80 -11.11
C CYS A 104 1.93 2.99 -9.62
N LEU A 105 1.16 4.02 -9.23
CA LEU A 105 0.83 4.25 -7.83
C LEU A 105 0.03 3.09 -7.22
N ILE A 106 -0.91 2.50 -7.96
CA ILE A 106 -1.67 1.33 -7.48
C ILE A 106 -0.75 0.11 -7.31
N GLU A 107 0.22 -0.10 -8.20
CA GLU A 107 1.18 -1.18 -8.05
C GLU A 107 2.08 -1.01 -6.81
N GLU A 108 2.57 0.22 -6.57
CA GLU A 108 3.32 0.53 -5.34
C GLU A 108 2.47 0.32 -4.09
N LEU A 109 1.20 0.73 -4.12
CA LEU A 109 0.27 0.54 -3.02
C LEU A 109 -0.03 -0.95 -2.75
N GLU A 110 -0.04 -1.80 -3.78
CA GLU A 110 -0.16 -3.26 -3.57
C GLU A 110 1.06 -3.82 -2.84
N GLN A 111 2.26 -3.45 -3.28
CA GLN A 111 3.51 -3.90 -2.65
C GLN A 111 3.59 -3.42 -1.21
N HIS A 112 3.13 -2.19 -0.96
CA HIS A 112 2.99 -1.63 0.37
C HIS A 112 2.05 -2.47 1.23
N SER A 113 0.80 -2.68 0.81
CA SER A 113 -0.18 -3.46 1.57
C SER A 113 0.26 -4.91 1.81
N GLU A 114 0.95 -5.54 0.84
CA GLU A 114 1.48 -6.89 1.03
C GLU A 114 2.57 -6.93 2.12
N TRP A 115 3.47 -5.95 2.12
CA TRP A 115 4.48 -5.81 3.16
C TRP A 115 3.83 -5.58 4.53
N GLU A 116 2.81 -4.73 4.62
CA GLU A 116 2.12 -4.47 5.88
C GLU A 116 1.51 -5.73 6.49
N ASP A 117 0.88 -6.55 5.65
CA ASP A 117 0.26 -7.82 6.01
C ASP A 117 1.28 -8.88 6.47
N GLN A 118 2.45 -8.90 5.85
CA GLN A 118 3.48 -9.91 6.10
C GLN A 118 4.40 -9.55 7.28
N GLU A 119 4.64 -8.26 7.50
CA GLU A 119 5.66 -7.80 8.44
C GLU A 119 5.10 -6.84 9.50
N LEU A 120 4.47 -5.74 9.09
CA LEU A 120 4.08 -4.66 10.00
C LEU A 120 2.99 -5.10 10.98
N PHE A 121 1.85 -5.57 10.47
CA PHE A 121 0.71 -5.95 11.30
C PHE A 121 1.00 -7.17 12.19
N PRO A 122 1.69 -8.23 11.72
CA PRO A 122 2.12 -9.32 12.60
C PRO A 122 3.04 -8.84 13.73
N SER A 123 3.98 -7.95 13.42
CA SER A 123 4.89 -7.38 14.43
C SER A 123 4.12 -6.57 15.48
N LEU A 124 3.20 -5.71 15.05
CA LEU A 124 2.32 -4.96 15.95
C LEU A 124 1.45 -5.88 16.82
N GLN A 125 0.85 -6.91 16.25
CA GLN A 125 0.01 -7.86 17.00
C GLN A 125 0.81 -8.63 18.06
N SER A 126 2.07 -8.95 17.79
CA SER A 126 2.94 -9.64 18.75
C SER A 126 3.29 -8.78 19.97
N TYR A 127 3.31 -7.45 19.80
CA TYR A 127 3.68 -6.50 20.84
C TYR A 127 2.48 -5.96 21.61
N LEU A 128 1.33 -5.79 20.96
CA LEU A 128 0.14 -5.21 21.56
C LEU A 128 -0.58 -6.16 22.52
N HIS A 129 -1.22 -5.60 23.54
CA HIS A 129 -2.14 -6.36 24.40
C HIS A 129 -3.30 -6.93 23.55
N PRO A 130 -3.77 -8.17 23.80
CA PRO A 130 -4.77 -8.83 22.94
C PRO A 130 -6.03 -8.00 22.65
N THR A 131 -6.53 -7.23 23.62
CA THR A 131 -7.69 -6.34 23.43
C THR A 131 -7.41 -5.20 22.45
N MET A 132 -6.21 -4.63 22.46
CA MET A 132 -5.80 -3.61 21.50
C MET A 132 -5.56 -4.22 20.13
N ALA A 133 -4.91 -5.38 20.06
CA ALA A 133 -4.69 -6.11 18.81
C ALA A 133 -6.01 -6.41 18.07
N LEU A 134 -7.06 -6.82 18.80
CA LEU A 134 -8.40 -7.03 18.22
C LEU A 134 -9.06 -5.75 17.71
N SER A 135 -8.85 -4.62 18.39
CA SER A 135 -9.37 -3.32 17.93
C SER A 135 -8.67 -2.86 16.66
N VAL A 136 -7.34 -2.98 16.63
CA VAL A 136 -6.51 -2.62 15.47
C VAL A 136 -6.88 -3.49 14.27
N ALA A 137 -6.99 -4.80 14.45
CA ALA A 137 -7.41 -5.72 13.40
C ALA A 137 -8.78 -5.35 12.80
N ARG A 138 -9.72 -4.88 13.62
CA ARG A 138 -11.02 -4.41 13.11
C ARG A 138 -10.90 -3.13 12.29
N SER A 139 -10.07 -2.18 12.71
CA SER A 139 -9.84 -0.95 11.97
C SER A 139 -9.15 -1.23 10.63
N ILE A 140 -8.20 -2.16 10.58
CA ILE A 140 -7.54 -2.61 9.34
C ILE A 140 -8.56 -3.12 8.32
N ILE A 141 -9.53 -3.94 8.73
CA ILE A 141 -10.60 -4.41 7.82
C ILE A 141 -11.39 -3.25 7.20
N VAL A 142 -11.58 -2.14 7.92
CA VAL A 142 -12.26 -0.95 7.37
C VAL A 142 -11.36 -0.23 6.37
N LEU A 143 -10.05 -0.14 6.66
CA LEU A 143 -9.06 0.44 5.73
C LEU A 143 -8.99 -0.36 4.42
N GLU A 144 -9.05 -1.69 4.49
CA GLU A 144 -9.10 -2.58 3.32
C GLU A 144 -10.31 -2.26 2.40
N GLN A 145 -11.47 -1.91 2.98
CA GLN A 145 -12.65 -1.55 2.20
C GLN A 145 -12.47 -0.23 1.43
N ASP A 146 -11.82 0.75 2.05
CA ASP A 146 -11.47 2.02 1.40
C ASP A 146 -10.46 1.77 0.27
N HIS A 147 -9.48 0.90 0.49
CA HIS A 147 -8.50 0.50 -0.51
C HIS A 147 -9.15 -0.15 -1.74
N ASP A 148 -10.03 -1.13 -1.53
CA ASP A 148 -10.80 -1.79 -2.59
C ASP A 148 -11.71 -0.82 -3.36
N LEU A 149 -12.26 0.19 -2.68
CA LEU A 149 -13.08 1.21 -3.33
C LEU A 149 -12.23 2.10 -4.24
N ALA A 150 -11.06 2.55 -3.79
CA ALA A 150 -10.15 3.33 -4.60
C ALA A 150 -9.77 2.58 -5.90
N LYS A 151 -9.43 1.29 -5.79
CA LYS A 151 -9.12 0.44 -6.96
C LYS A 151 -10.25 0.35 -7.96
N ARG A 152 -11.50 0.19 -7.50
CA ARG A 152 -12.66 0.14 -8.40
C ARG A 152 -12.84 1.44 -9.17
N VAL A 153 -12.61 2.58 -8.53
CA VAL A 153 -12.68 3.89 -9.19
C VAL A 153 -11.55 4.05 -10.21
N VAL A 154 -10.31 3.68 -9.87
CA VAL A 154 -9.19 3.67 -10.83
C VAL A 154 -9.48 2.75 -12.01
N GLN A 155 -10.07 1.58 -11.78
CA GLN A 155 -10.43 0.67 -12.86
C GLN A 155 -11.50 1.28 -13.78
N SER A 156 -12.46 2.03 -13.25
CA SER A 156 -13.44 2.77 -14.05
C SER A 156 -12.75 3.75 -14.99
N TYR A 157 -11.82 4.54 -14.45
CA TYR A 157 -11.00 5.48 -15.20
C TYR A 157 -10.18 4.80 -16.29
N VAL A 158 -9.44 3.74 -15.95
CA VAL A 158 -8.62 2.97 -16.90
C VAL A 158 -9.48 2.41 -18.03
N ASN A 159 -10.66 1.85 -17.70
CA ASN A 159 -11.59 1.34 -18.69
C ASN A 159 -12.13 2.45 -19.60
N GLY A 160 -12.45 3.61 -19.03
CA GLY A 160 -12.93 4.77 -19.77
C GLY A 160 -11.89 5.27 -20.77
N VAL A 161 -10.64 5.45 -20.34
CA VAL A 161 -9.52 5.85 -21.20
C VAL A 161 -9.25 4.81 -22.29
N ASN A 162 -9.29 3.50 -21.97
CA ASN A 162 -9.08 2.43 -22.96
C ASN A 162 -10.23 2.32 -23.98
N ALA A 163 -11.46 2.68 -23.59
CA ALA A 163 -12.65 2.65 -24.44
C ALA A 163 -12.90 3.98 -25.18
N MET A 164 -12.01 4.96 -25.01
CA MET A 164 -12.11 6.30 -25.57
C MET A 164 -12.24 6.29 -27.10
N ARG A 165 -13.14 7.11 -27.63
CA ARG A 165 -13.32 7.31 -29.08
C ARG A 165 -12.90 8.72 -29.47
N VAL A 166 -12.16 8.84 -30.58
CA VAL A 166 -11.61 10.11 -31.07
C VAL A 166 -12.53 10.69 -32.15
N PRO A 167 -12.78 12.03 -32.16
CA PRO A 167 -12.33 13.02 -31.18
C PRO A 167 -13.08 12.88 -29.85
N ILE A 168 -12.38 13.15 -28.75
CA ILE A 168 -13.04 13.30 -27.44
C ILE A 168 -13.64 14.69 -27.31
N ASP A 169 -14.68 14.80 -26.49
CA ASP A 169 -15.29 16.05 -26.07
C ASP A 169 -14.91 16.41 -24.63
N GLU A 170 -15.29 17.63 -24.24
CA GLU A 170 -15.06 18.19 -22.91
C GLU A 170 -15.77 17.38 -21.82
N ASP A 171 -16.97 16.88 -22.10
CA ASP A 171 -17.74 16.06 -21.16
C ASP A 171 -16.99 14.78 -20.80
N PHE A 172 -16.45 14.06 -21.79
CA PHE A 172 -15.64 12.88 -21.53
C PHE A 172 -14.40 13.22 -20.70
N LEU A 173 -13.70 14.31 -21.03
CA LEU A 173 -12.53 14.76 -20.30
C LEU A 173 -12.84 15.03 -18.82
N HIS A 174 -13.95 15.72 -18.55
CA HIS A 174 -14.42 16.04 -17.20
C HIS A 174 -14.86 14.81 -16.40
N VAL A 175 -15.53 13.85 -17.04
CA VAL A 175 -15.90 12.59 -16.39
C VAL A 175 -14.65 11.82 -15.95
N MET A 176 -13.68 11.65 -16.85
CA MET A 176 -12.42 10.97 -16.54
C MET A 176 -11.62 11.69 -15.46
N ALA A 177 -11.55 13.03 -15.52
CA ALA A 177 -10.91 13.83 -14.48
C ALA A 177 -11.60 13.64 -13.12
N SER A 178 -12.94 13.65 -13.08
CA SER A 178 -13.71 13.46 -11.86
C SER A 178 -13.51 12.08 -11.23
N GLU A 179 -13.45 11.01 -12.05
CA GLU A 179 -13.15 9.67 -11.54
C GLU A 179 -11.76 9.63 -10.89
N LEU A 180 -10.75 10.19 -11.53
CA LEU A 180 -9.40 10.19 -11.00
C LEU A 180 -9.26 11.04 -9.72
N LEU A 181 -9.92 12.20 -9.66
CA LEU A 181 -9.99 13.00 -8.43
C LEU A 181 -10.69 12.26 -7.30
N THR A 182 -11.72 11.47 -7.61
CA THR A 182 -12.42 10.63 -6.63
C THR A 182 -11.49 9.54 -6.09
N ALA A 183 -10.75 8.85 -6.97
CA ALA A 183 -9.72 7.89 -6.55
C ALA A 183 -8.68 8.54 -5.64
N CYS A 184 -8.21 9.74 -5.99
CA CYS A 184 -7.25 10.48 -5.17
C CYS A 184 -7.80 10.82 -3.78
N LEU A 185 -9.06 11.22 -3.69
CA LEU A 185 -9.69 11.52 -2.40
C LEU A 185 -9.78 10.27 -1.51
N LEU A 186 -10.14 9.13 -2.10
CA LEU A 186 -10.24 7.85 -1.38
C LEU A 186 -8.88 7.39 -0.86
N LEU A 187 -7.84 7.46 -1.68
CA LEU A 187 -6.47 7.11 -1.28
C LEU A 187 -5.93 8.05 -0.20
N LEU A 188 -6.14 9.36 -0.32
CA LEU A 188 -5.77 10.32 0.72
C LEU A 188 -6.47 10.03 2.05
N LYS A 189 -7.75 9.67 2.00
CA LYS A 189 -8.53 9.28 3.19
C LYS A 189 -7.95 8.00 3.80
N HIS A 190 -7.64 7.00 2.98
CA HIS A 190 -7.03 5.74 3.41
C HIS A 190 -5.72 6.00 4.17
N PHE A 191 -4.75 6.68 3.54
CA PHE A 191 -3.47 7.01 4.19
C PHE A 191 -3.66 7.79 5.48
N THR A 192 -4.59 8.76 5.51
CA THR A 192 -4.82 9.57 6.71
C THR A 192 -5.35 8.73 7.87
N LEU A 193 -6.32 7.84 7.60
CA LEU A 193 -6.90 6.98 8.63
C LEU A 193 -5.89 5.94 9.14
N GLU A 194 -5.07 5.41 8.25
CA GLU A 194 -3.98 4.50 8.60
C GLU A 194 -2.92 5.17 9.46
N GLU A 195 -2.46 6.36 9.07
CA GLU A 195 -1.48 7.15 9.83
C GLU A 195 -2.01 7.46 11.24
N GLU A 196 -3.27 7.89 11.35
CA GLU A 196 -3.93 8.16 12.64
C GLU A 196 -4.05 6.92 13.52
N LEU A 197 -4.15 5.73 12.92
CA LEU A 197 -4.25 4.46 13.64
C LEU A 197 -2.88 3.91 14.02
N VAL A 198 -1.95 3.85 13.08
CA VAL A 198 -0.72 3.06 13.14
C VAL A 198 0.44 3.87 13.71
N TYR A 199 0.58 5.15 13.36
CA TYR A 199 1.72 5.96 13.82
C TYR A 199 1.77 6.11 15.34
N PRO A 200 0.64 6.39 16.05
CA PRO A 200 0.68 6.47 17.51
C PRO A 200 1.06 5.15 18.18
N LEU A 201 0.79 4.01 17.53
CA LEU A 201 1.17 2.70 18.05
C LEU A 201 2.68 2.49 17.87
N LEU A 202 3.20 2.73 16.67
CA LEU A 202 4.62 2.61 16.37
C LEU A 202 5.46 3.57 17.22
N ASP A 203 5.07 4.83 17.34
CA ASP A 203 5.81 5.82 18.12
C ASP A 203 5.87 5.42 19.60
N ARG A 204 4.76 4.92 20.18
CA ARG A 204 4.75 4.39 21.56
C ARG A 204 5.68 3.20 21.74
N ILE A 205 5.71 2.28 20.78
CA ILE A 205 6.59 1.11 20.83
C ILE A 205 8.03 1.58 20.76
N VAL A 206 8.36 2.45 19.79
CA VAL A 206 9.71 3.02 19.63
C VAL A 206 10.15 3.80 20.89
N GLU A 207 9.26 4.56 21.53
CA GLU A 207 9.55 5.25 22.80
C GLU A 207 9.80 4.27 23.96
N GLN A 208 9.00 3.21 24.09
CA GLN A 208 9.15 2.21 25.16
C GLN A 208 10.44 1.40 25.04
N ILE A 209 10.96 1.27 23.83
CA ILE A 209 12.15 0.50 23.54
C ILE A 209 13.39 1.40 23.33
N SER A 210 13.27 2.73 23.41
CA SER A 210 14.42 3.67 23.34
C SER A 210 15.00 3.95 24.72
#